data_AF-H8GRK9-F1
#
_entry.id   AF-H8GRK9-F1
#
_cell.length_a   1.000
_cell.length_b   1.000
_cell.length_c   1.000
_cell.angle_alpha   90.00
_cell.angle_beta   90.00
_cell.angle_gamma   90.00
#
_symmetry.space_group_name_H-M   'P 1'
#
loop_
_entity.id
_entity.type
_entity.pdbx_description
1 polymer ?
#
loop_
_entity_poly.entity_id
_entity_poly.type
_entity_poly.pdbx_seq_one_letter_code
_entity_poly.pdbx_strand_id
1 'polypeptide(L)'
;MLTPVAYLEARDPARNIHRAYSIAYGQDLFGNWIVETTYGRIGAKGRTIVTIVGNEDEALKYVQKSLKRRQTAPKRIGVGYENRQS
;
A
#
# COMPACT_ATOMS: atom_id res chain seq x y z
N MET A 1 1.96 -13.82 -10.80
CA MET A 1 2.87 -12.65 -10.86
C MET A 1 2.14 -11.46 -10.27
N LEU A 2 2.79 -10.71 -9.37
CA LEU A 2 2.18 -9.53 -8.76
C LEU A 2 2.37 -8.30 -9.64
N THR A 3 1.30 -7.53 -9.81
CA THR A 3 1.25 -6.24 -10.48
C THR A 3 1.30 -5.14 -9.42
N PRO A 4 2.39 -4.34 -9.35
CA PRO A 4 2.44 -3.16 -8.51
C PRO A 4 1.37 -2.14 -8.93
N VAL A 5 0.63 -1.61 -7.97
CA VAL A 5 -0.40 -0.59 -8.25
C VAL A 5 0.06 0.80 -7.86
N ALA A 6 0.66 0.92 -6.68
CA ALA A 6 1.12 2.21 -6.19
C ALA A 6 2.28 2.05 -5.21
N TYR A 7 3.19 3.03 -5.26
CA TYR A 7 4.14 3.32 -4.21
C TYR A 7 3.90 4.75 -3.74
N LEU A 8 3.63 4.91 -2.45
CA LEU A 8 3.23 6.16 -1.85
C LEU A 8 4.17 6.53 -0.71
N GLU A 9 4.47 7.81 -0.59
CA GLU A 9 5.23 8.36 0.52
C GLU A 9 4.46 9.48 1.21
N ALA A 10 4.58 9.55 2.53
CA ALA A 10 4.16 10.71 3.31
C ALA A 10 5.38 11.23 4.08
N ARG A 11 5.81 12.45 3.74
CA ARG A 11 7.02 13.08 4.30
C ARG A 11 6.67 14.43 4.92
N ASP A 12 6.99 14.58 6.19
CA ASP A 12 6.97 15.85 6.93
C ASP A 12 8.12 15.83 7.94
N PRO A 13 9.29 16.38 7.56
CA PRO A 13 10.47 16.41 8.43
C PRO A 13 10.25 17.21 9.71
N ALA A 14 9.47 18.30 9.67
CA ALA A 14 9.18 19.14 10.83
C ALA A 14 8.40 18.37 11.91
N ARG A 15 7.63 17.36 11.50
CA ARG A 15 6.88 16.45 12.40
C ARG A 15 7.54 15.07 12.56
N ASN A 16 8.76 14.86 12.03
CA ASN A 16 9.46 13.56 12.02
C ASN A 16 8.62 12.40 11.41
N ILE A 17 7.92 12.70 10.32
CA ILE A 17 7.06 11.76 9.61
C ILE A 17 7.72 11.38 8.29
N HIS A 18 8.12 10.12 8.20
CA HIS A 18 8.69 9.54 6.99
C HIS A 18 8.06 8.17 6.82
N ARG A 19 7.02 8.05 5.99
CA ARG A 19 6.26 6.80 5.82
C ARG A 19 6.22 6.39 4.36
N ALA A 20 6.39 5.10 4.12
CA ALA A 20 6.19 4.47 2.82
C ALA A 20 5.02 3.50 2.89
N TYR A 21 4.30 3.37 1.77
CA TYR A 21 3.22 2.44 1.57
C TYR A 21 3.25 1.94 0.12
N SER A 22 3.28 0.62 -0.09
CA SER A 22 3.10 0.02 -1.40
C SER A 22 1.97 -1.00 -1.39
N ILE A 23 1.35 -1.18 -2.54
CA ILE A 23 0.31 -2.17 -2.74
C ILE A 23 0.42 -2.78 -4.14
N ALA A 24 0.32 -4.10 -4.20
CA ALA A 24 0.35 -4.90 -5.42
C ALA A 24 -0.73 -5.98 -5.33
N TYR A 25 -1.19 -6.49 -6.47
CA TYR A 25 -2.13 -7.60 -6.52
C TYR A 25 -1.78 -8.57 -7.64
N GLY A 26 -2.28 -9.80 -7.58
CA GLY A 26 -2.06 -10.80 -8.62
C GLY A 26 -2.20 -12.20 -8.07
N GLN A 27 -1.78 -13.18 -8.84
CA GLN A 27 -1.76 -14.58 -8.41
C GLN A 27 -0.42 -14.97 -7.79
N ASP A 28 -0.49 -15.71 -6.68
CA ASP A 28 0.64 -16.40 -6.07
C ASP A 28 1.07 -17.64 -6.90
N LEU A 29 2.05 -18.41 -6.39
CA LEU A 29 2.55 -19.61 -7.07
C LEU A 29 1.53 -20.77 -7.15
N PHE A 30 0.46 -20.70 -6.38
CA PHE A 30 -0.61 -21.70 -6.34
C PHE A 30 -1.86 -21.24 -7.10
N GLY A 31 -1.81 -20.07 -7.75
CA GLY A 31 -2.93 -19.50 -8.49
C GLY A 31 -3.95 -18.75 -7.63
N ASN A 32 -3.71 -18.60 -6.32
CA ASN A 32 -4.62 -17.83 -5.46
C ASN A 32 -4.47 -16.35 -5.77
N TRP A 33 -5.59 -15.65 -5.90
CA TRP A 33 -5.57 -14.19 -5.96
C TRP A 33 -5.20 -13.61 -4.61
N ILE A 34 -4.22 -12.72 -4.62
CA ILE A 34 -3.72 -12.05 -3.42
C ILE A 34 -3.58 -10.55 -3.64
N VAL A 35 -3.62 -9.81 -2.54
CA VAL A 35 -3.17 -8.44 -2.44
C VAL A 35 -2.04 -8.37 -1.43
N GLU A 36 -0.88 -7.92 -1.87
CA GLU A 36 0.26 -7.64 -1.03
C GLU A 36 0.29 -6.15 -0.67
N THR A 37 0.46 -5.84 0.61
CA THR A 37 0.57 -4.48 1.11
C THR A 37 1.78 -4.35 2.01
N THR A 38 2.73 -3.47 1.67
CA THR A 38 3.88 -3.16 2.51
C THR A 38 3.78 -1.74 3.05
N TYR A 39 4.14 -1.55 4.32
CA TYR A 39 4.10 -0.24 4.96
C TYR A 39 5.14 -0.11 6.06
N GLY A 40 5.63 1.11 6.29
CA GLY A 40 6.65 1.32 7.31
C GLY A 40 7.18 2.74 7.37
N ARG A 41 8.18 2.95 8.22
CA ARG A 41 9.01 4.16 8.14
C ARG A 41 9.98 4.03 6.97
N ILE A 42 10.20 5.10 6.23
CA ILE A 42 11.25 5.14 5.19
C ILE A 42 12.60 4.94 5.87
N GLY A 43 13.46 4.11 5.28
CA GLY A 43 14.76 3.70 5.85
C GLY A 43 14.68 2.53 6.84
N ALA A 44 13.50 1.94 7.06
CA ALA A 44 13.33 0.71 7.83
C ALA A 44 12.74 -0.41 6.96
N LYS A 45 12.88 -1.66 7.41
CA LYS A 45 12.38 -2.86 6.69
C LYS A 45 10.87 -2.81 6.38
N GLY A 46 10.08 -2.11 7.19
CA GLY A 46 8.63 -2.09 7.08
C GLY A 46 7.99 -3.43 7.45
N ARG A 47 6.68 -3.55 7.21
CA ARG A 47 5.87 -4.76 7.39
C ARG A 47 5.07 -5.02 6.13
N THR A 48 5.07 -6.29 5.70
CA THR A 48 4.24 -6.77 4.59
C THR A 48 3.08 -7.59 5.13
N ILE A 49 1.90 -7.41 4.54
CA ILE A 49 0.71 -8.23 4.76
C ILE A 49 0.26 -8.74 3.39
N VAL A 50 0.01 -10.04 3.30
CA VAL A 50 -0.61 -10.69 2.15
C VAL A 50 -2.04 -11.04 2.53
N THR A 51 -3.00 -10.63 1.70
CA THR A 51 -4.43 -10.95 1.87
C THR A 51 -4.88 -11.79 0.69
N ILE A 52 -5.44 -12.97 0.96
CA ILE A 52 -6.04 -13.83 -0.07
C ILE A 52 -7.46 -13.31 -0.38
N VAL A 53 -7.81 -13.29 -1.66
CA VAL A 53 -9.13 -12.88 -2.18
C VAL A 53 -9.62 -13.89 -3.21
N GLY A 54 -10.91 -13.90 -3.53
CA GLY A 54 -11.51 -14.95 -4.36
C GLY A 54 -11.18 -14.84 -5.85
N ASN A 55 -10.96 -13.63 -6.36
CA ASN A 55 -10.75 -13.35 -7.79
C ASN A 55 -10.09 -11.98 -8.01
N GLU A 56 -9.80 -11.66 -9.27
CA GLU A 56 -9.20 -10.38 -9.66
C GLU A 56 -10.05 -9.17 -9.27
N ASP A 57 -11.37 -9.22 -9.49
CA ASP A 57 -12.27 -8.11 -9.18
C ASP A 57 -12.28 -7.78 -7.67
N GLU A 58 -12.22 -8.81 -6.83
CA GLU A 58 -12.09 -8.65 -5.39
C GLU A 58 -10.73 -8.06 -4.99
N ALA A 59 -9.64 -8.46 -5.67
CA ALA A 59 -8.33 -7.85 -5.48
C ALA A 59 -8.37 -6.34 -5.81
N LEU A 60 -8.94 -5.98 -6.96
CA LEU A 60 -9.08 -4.58 -7.39
C LEU A 60 -9.94 -3.76 -6.42
N LYS A 61 -11.07 -4.31 -5.95
CA LYS A 61 -11.91 -3.67 -4.93
C LYS A 61 -11.15 -3.46 -3.61
N TYR A 62 -10.37 -4.46 -3.18
CA TYR A 62 -9.54 -4.36 -1.98
C TYR A 62 -8.47 -3.27 -2.14
N VAL A 63 -7.80 -3.22 -3.28
CA VAL A 63 -6.80 -2.20 -3.61
C VAL A 63 -7.42 -0.80 -3.55
N GLN A 64 -8.56 -0.58 -4.22
CA GLN A 64 -9.26 0.69 -4.22
C GLN A 64 -9.66 1.13 -2.80
N LYS A 65 -10.19 0.21 -1.98
CA LYS A 65 -10.55 0.48 -0.58
C LYS A 65 -9.31 0.86 0.24
N SER A 66 -8.20 0.18 0.02
CA SER A 66 -6.92 0.44 0.71
C SER A 66 -6.37 1.81 0.35
N LEU A 67 -6.39 2.19 -0.93
CA LEU A 67 -5.94 3.51 -1.40
C LEU A 67 -6.85 4.64 -0.89
N LYS A 68 -8.19 4.47 -0.94
CA LYS A 68 -9.15 5.43 -0.34
C LYS A 68 -8.85 5.66 1.14
N ARG A 69 -8.52 4.61 1.89
CA ARG A 69 -8.12 4.74 3.29
C ARG A 69 -6.85 5.58 3.46
N ARG A 70 -5.88 5.51 2.53
CA ARG A 70 -4.64 6.32 2.59
C ARG A 70 -4.87 7.80 2.30
N GLN A 71 -5.93 8.16 1.57
CA GLN A 71 -6.32 9.56 1.40
C GLN A 71 -6.71 10.24 2.73
N THR A 72 -7.12 9.46 3.74
CA THR A 72 -7.42 10.00 5.09
C THR A 72 -6.19 10.24 5.96
N ALA A 73 -4.98 10.01 5.44
CA ALA A 73 -3.73 10.17 6.18
C ALA A 73 -3.52 11.56 6.80
N PRO A 74 -3.88 12.71 6.15
CA PRO A 74 -3.74 14.01 6.79
C PRO A 74 -4.43 14.11 8.15
N LYS A 75 -5.60 13.48 8.30
CA LYS A 75 -6.34 13.44 9.58
C LYS A 75 -5.71 12.53 10.64
N ARG A 76 -4.94 11.51 10.22
CA ARG A 76 -4.38 10.46 11.10
C ARG A 76 -2.93 10.69 11.49
N ILE A 77 -2.15 11.25 10.56
CA ILE A 77 -0.70 11.44 10.69
C ILE A 77 -0.28 12.84 10.26
N GLY A 78 -1.19 13.79 10.05
CA GLY A 78 -0.85 15.20 9.78
C GLY A 78 -0.37 15.51 8.35
N VAL A 79 -0.01 14.51 7.55
CA VAL A 79 0.45 14.69 6.16
C VAL A 79 -0.16 13.63 5.23
N GLY A 80 -0.43 14.03 3.99
CA GLY A 80 -0.96 13.18 2.93
C GLY A 80 0.09 12.25 2.33
N TYR A 81 -0.38 11.15 1.74
CA TYR A 81 0.46 10.32 0.88
C TYR A 81 0.48 10.91 -0.53
N GLU A 82 1.66 10.98 -1.12
CA GLU A 82 1.91 11.36 -2.51
C GLU A 82 2.39 10.14 -3.30
N ASN A 83 2.02 10.06 -4.57
CA ASN A 83 2.51 9.02 -5.45
C ASN A 83 3.99 9.27 -5.78
N ARG A 84 4.84 8.28 -5.49
CA ARG A 84 6.21 8.19 -5.99
C ARG A 84 6.22 7.01 -6.95
N GLN A 85 5.85 7.22 -8.20
CA GLN A 85 6.11 6.20 -9.21
C GLN A 85 7.64 6.04 -9.32
N SER A 86 8.14 4.79 -9.29
CA SER A 86 9.41 4.44 -9.94
C SER A 86 9.15 4.28 -11.43
#